data_AF-A0A1Q8B1F0-F1
#
_entry.id   AF-A0A1Q8B1F0-F1
#
_cell.length_a   1.000
_cell.length_b   1.000
_cell.length_c   1.000
_cell.angle_alpha   90.00
_cell.angle_beta   90.00
_cell.angle_gamma   90.00
#
_symmetry.space_group_name_H-M   'P 1'
#
loop_
_entity.id
_entity.type
_entity.pdbx_description
1 polymer ?
#
loop_
_entity_poly.entity_id
_entity_poly.type
_entity_poly.pdbx_seq_one_letter_code
_entity_poly.pdbx_strand_id
1 'polypeptide(L)'
;MSSSVENLLSKNIDDLYDELGRSLIAPEFSKAGSVTRQNAVQRGKSFVSGSLEKFRAKICVDWHYCGKRGEYGDFQSLAYAIAPLVSSVVGVPATTAMIVAIILIKSGLERLCNCP
;
A
#
# COMPACT_ATOMS: atom_id res chain seq x y z
N MET A 1 15.83 13.36 1.40
CA MET A 1 14.55 12.93 0.80
C MET A 1 13.79 11.95 1.72
N SER A 2 13.81 12.13 3.06
CA SER A 2 13.26 11.16 4.05
C SER A 2 11.88 11.52 4.62
N SER A 3 11.47 12.79 4.56
CA SER A 3 10.32 13.31 5.32
C SER A 3 8.95 12.79 4.86
N SER A 4 8.80 12.38 3.60
CA SER A 4 7.52 11.94 3.07
C SER A 4 7.14 10.52 3.51
N VAL A 5 8.12 9.60 3.59
CA VAL A 5 7.85 8.21 3.99
C VAL A 5 7.64 8.14 5.49
N GLU A 6 8.49 8.78 6.30
CA GLU A 6 8.32 8.85 7.75
C GLU A 6 6.94 9.39 8.15
N ASN A 7 6.44 10.42 7.45
CA ASN A 7 5.08 10.93 7.66
C ASN A 7 3.99 9.91 7.31
N LEU A 8 4.16 9.11 6.26
CA LEU A 8 3.24 8.01 5.96
C LEU A 8 3.31 6.91 7.03
N LEU A 9 4.49 6.61 7.55
CA LEU A 9 4.69 5.62 8.60
C LEU A 9 4.01 6.01 9.93
N SER A 10 3.96 7.31 10.25
CA SER A 10 3.28 7.80 11.44
C SER A 10 1.75 7.82 11.34
N LYS A 11 1.18 7.75 10.12
CA LYS A 11 -0.29 7.75 9.93
C LYS A 11 -0.93 6.46 10.44
N ASN A 12 -2.16 6.58 10.93
CA ASN A 12 -3.03 5.42 11.18
C ASN A 12 -3.52 4.83 9.84
N ILE A 13 -4.15 3.65 9.90
CA ILE A 13 -4.55 2.92 8.69
C ILE A 13 -5.62 3.66 7.87
N ASP A 14 -6.57 4.33 8.52
CA ASP A 14 -7.64 5.05 7.82
C ASP A 14 -7.10 6.31 7.11
N ASP A 15 -6.13 7.02 7.72
CA ASP A 15 -5.47 8.16 7.07
C ASP A 15 -4.61 7.72 5.87
N LEU A 16 -4.03 6.53 5.92
CA LEU A 16 -3.35 5.93 4.77
C LEU A 16 -4.34 5.57 3.65
N TYR A 17 -5.52 5.07 3.99
CA TYR A 17 -6.58 4.80 3.02
C TYR A 17 -7.16 6.09 2.40
N ASP A 18 -7.29 7.18 3.18
CA ASP A 18 -7.65 8.51 2.66
C ASP A 18 -6.60 9.00 1.64
N GLU A 19 -5.32 8.97 2.02
CA GLU A 19 -4.21 9.37 1.14
C GLU A 19 -4.19 8.55 -0.16
N LEU A 20 -4.30 7.23 -0.03
CA LEU A 20 -4.37 6.33 -1.18
C LEU A 20 -5.57 6.68 -2.06
N GLY A 21 -6.76 6.80 -1.47
CA GLY A 21 -7.99 7.12 -2.18
C GLY A 21 -7.90 8.42 -2.98
N ARG A 22 -7.26 9.45 -2.40
CA ARG A 22 -7.00 10.72 -3.11
C ARG A 22 -5.99 10.57 -4.23
N SER A 23 -4.91 9.81 -4.01
CA SER A 23 -3.86 9.58 -5.02
C SER A 23 -4.36 8.83 -6.26
N LEU A 24 -5.45 8.06 -6.13
CA LEU A 24 -6.08 7.30 -7.22
C LEU A 24 -7.03 8.14 -8.09
N ILE A 25 -7.17 9.44 -7.81
CA ILE A 25 -8.07 10.32 -8.57
C ILE A 25 -7.28 10.94 -9.72
N ALA A 26 -7.61 10.52 -10.94
CA ALA A 26 -7.10 11.20 -12.12
C ALA A 26 -7.68 12.63 -12.19
N PRO A 27 -6.85 13.65 -12.51
CA PRO A 27 -7.26 15.06 -12.51
C PRO A 27 -8.47 15.33 -13.40
N GLU A 28 -8.60 14.59 -14.49
CA GLU A 28 -9.66 14.71 -15.49
C GLU A 28 -11.07 14.29 -15.02
N PHE A 29 -11.16 13.53 -13.93
CA PHE A 29 -12.44 13.08 -13.35
C PHE A 29 -12.87 13.86 -12.11
N SER A 30 -12.16 14.94 -11.76
CA SER A 30 -12.47 15.80 -10.60
C SER A 30 -13.73 16.67 -10.75
N LYS A 31 -14.58 16.40 -11.75
CA LYS A 31 -15.77 17.21 -12.08
C LYS A 31 -17.01 16.99 -11.20
N ALA A 32 -16.94 16.26 -10.08
CA ALA A 32 -18.10 16.06 -9.21
C ALA A 32 -17.74 16.05 -7.72
N GLY A 33 -17.95 17.18 -7.06
CA GLY A 33 -17.96 17.29 -5.59
C GLY A 33 -16.60 17.17 -4.92
N SER A 34 -16.41 17.93 -3.83
CA SER A 34 -15.25 17.73 -2.95
C SER A 34 -15.14 16.26 -2.56
N VAL A 35 -13.99 15.64 -2.81
CA VAL A 35 -13.71 14.27 -2.37
C VAL A 35 -13.74 14.26 -0.85
N THR A 36 -14.84 13.79 -0.29
CA THR A 36 -14.99 13.65 1.16
C THR A 36 -13.97 12.62 1.65
N ARG A 37 -13.49 12.79 2.89
CA ARG A 37 -12.59 11.83 3.52
C ARG A 37 -13.17 10.42 3.50
N GLN A 38 -14.48 10.27 3.76
CA GLN A 38 -15.14 8.97 3.73
C GLN A 38 -15.08 8.30 2.35
N ASN A 39 -15.31 9.05 1.27
CA ASN A 39 -15.24 8.51 -0.10
C ASN A 39 -13.81 8.13 -0.48
N ALA A 40 -12.82 8.92 -0.08
CA ALA A 40 -11.41 8.60 -0.29
C ALA A 40 -11.00 7.34 0.47
N VAL A 41 -11.30 7.25 1.77
CA VAL A 41 -11.04 6.05 2.59
C VAL A 41 -11.68 4.81 1.96
N GLN A 42 -12.96 4.90 1.56
CA GLN A 42 -13.65 3.76 0.94
C GLN A 42 -13.01 3.34 -0.39
N ARG A 43 -12.57 4.32 -1.21
CA ARG A 43 -11.86 4.05 -2.46
C ARG A 43 -10.52 3.37 -2.20
N GLY A 44 -9.74 3.87 -1.25
CA GLY A 44 -8.47 3.25 -0.85
C GLY A 44 -8.65 1.81 -0.37
N LYS A 45 -9.65 1.57 0.50
CA LYS A 45 -10.01 0.22 0.97
C LYS A 45 -10.38 -0.70 -0.19
N SER A 46 -11.24 -0.23 -1.09
CA SER A 46 -11.71 -1.01 -2.24
C SER A 46 -10.58 -1.34 -3.22
N PHE A 47 -9.63 -0.41 -3.41
CA PHE A 47 -8.45 -0.65 -4.24
C PHE A 47 -7.55 -1.76 -3.68
N VAL A 48 -7.27 -1.72 -2.38
CA VAL A 48 -6.43 -2.73 -1.72
C VAL A 48 -7.13 -4.08 -1.67
N SER A 49 -8.40 -4.12 -1.25
CA SER A 49 -9.15 -5.38 -1.15
C SER A 49 -9.37 -6.03 -2.51
N GLY A 50 -9.67 -5.25 -3.56
CA GLY A 50 -9.83 -5.75 -4.93
C GLY A 50 -8.54 -6.28 -5.56
N SER A 51 -7.38 -5.94 -4.99
CA SER A 51 -6.06 -6.36 -5.49
C SER A 51 -5.35 -7.37 -4.57
N LEU A 52 -6.00 -7.78 -3.48
CA LEU A 52 -5.38 -8.54 -2.40
C LEU A 52 -4.80 -9.89 -2.87
N GLU A 53 -5.53 -10.62 -3.70
CA GLU A 53 -5.06 -11.90 -4.28
C GLU A 53 -3.83 -11.70 -5.16
N LYS A 54 -3.78 -10.61 -5.93
CA LYS A 54 -2.61 -10.31 -6.78
C LYS A 54 -1.40 -9.94 -5.92
N PHE A 55 -1.60 -9.18 -4.86
CA PHE A 55 -0.55 -8.87 -3.89
C PHE A 55 -0.05 -10.13 -3.19
N ARG A 56 -0.95 -11.04 -2.81
CA ARG A 56 -0.59 -12.33 -2.23
C ARG A 56 0.27 -13.15 -3.17
N ALA A 57 -0.16 -13.31 -4.43
CA ALA A 57 0.63 -14.02 -5.44
C ALA A 57 2.03 -13.38 -5.59
N LYS A 58 2.11 -12.06 -5.74
CA LYS A 58 3.39 -11.40 -5.98
C LYS A 58 4.33 -11.37 -4.77
N ILE A 59 3.82 -11.02 -3.60
CA ILE A 59 4.62 -10.78 -2.40
C ILE A 59 4.88 -12.09 -1.65
N CYS A 60 3.86 -12.91 -1.47
CA CYS A 60 3.95 -14.12 -0.67
C CYS A 60 4.53 -15.29 -1.47
N VAL A 61 4.10 -15.48 -2.71
CA VAL A 61 4.51 -16.62 -3.55
C VAL A 61 5.75 -16.27 -4.35
N ASP A 62 5.67 -15.35 -5.31
CA ASP A 62 6.78 -15.08 -6.24
C ASP A 62 8.01 -14.53 -5.52
N TRP A 63 7.80 -13.57 -4.62
CA TRP A 63 8.88 -12.91 -3.92
C TRP A 63 9.33 -13.65 -2.65
N HIS A 64 8.55 -14.63 -2.18
CA HIS A 64 8.81 -15.44 -0.99
C HIS A 64 8.98 -14.63 0.32
N TYR A 65 8.03 -13.74 0.63
CA TYR A 65 8.08 -12.88 1.82
C TYR A 65 8.46 -13.62 3.12
N CYS A 66 7.86 -14.79 3.41
CA CYS A 66 8.10 -15.47 4.68
C CYS A 66 9.57 -15.89 4.89
N GLY A 67 10.32 -16.18 3.82
CA GLY A 67 11.75 -16.48 3.88
C GLY A 67 12.62 -15.23 4.01
N LYS A 68 12.16 -14.10 3.45
CA LYS A 68 12.91 -12.84 3.39
C LYS A 68 12.57 -11.85 4.50
N ARG A 69 11.49 -12.06 5.27
CA ARG A 69 11.03 -11.09 6.29
C ARG A 69 12.11 -10.73 7.30
N GLY A 70 13.03 -11.65 7.61
CA GLY A 70 14.14 -11.43 8.54
C GLY A 70 15.32 -10.66 7.94
N GLU A 71 15.36 -10.44 6.62
CA GLU A 71 16.41 -9.67 5.94
C GLU A 71 16.21 -8.15 6.10
N TYR A 72 15.01 -7.72 6.50
CA TYR A 72 14.65 -6.31 6.64
C TYR A 72 14.70 -5.91 8.11
N GLY A 73 15.71 -5.12 8.49
CA GLY A 73 15.95 -4.71 9.88
C GLY A 73 14.94 -3.70 10.42
N ASP A 74 14.18 -3.03 9.55
CA ASP A 74 13.19 -2.04 9.94
C ASP A 74 12.01 -1.99 8.96
N PHE A 75 10.92 -1.36 9.41
CA PHE A 75 9.68 -1.22 8.66
C PHE A 75 9.87 -0.49 7.32
N GLN A 76 10.69 0.57 7.31
CA GLN A 76 10.90 1.43 6.14
C GLN A 76 11.63 0.65 5.04
N SER A 77 12.67 -0.08 5.41
CA SER A 77 13.41 -0.97 4.52
C SER A 77 12.49 -2.03 3.88
N LEU A 78 11.58 -2.62 4.66
CA LEU A 78 10.57 -3.55 4.12
C LEU A 78 9.59 -2.86 3.16
N ALA A 79 9.12 -1.64 3.48
CA ALA A 79 8.23 -0.88 2.61
C ALA A 79 8.87 -0.55 1.26
N TYR A 80 10.16 -0.16 1.24
CA TYR A 80 10.91 0.07 0.00
C TYR A 80 11.09 -1.18 -0.84
N ALA A 81 11.23 -2.35 -0.22
CA ALA A 81 11.32 -3.62 -0.95
C ALA A 81 9.97 -4.04 -1.58
N ILE A 82 8.85 -3.73 -0.92
CA ILE A 82 7.51 -4.14 -1.35
C ILE A 82 6.89 -3.17 -2.36
N ALA A 83 7.16 -1.86 -2.26
CA ALA A 83 6.55 -0.86 -3.14
C ALA A 83 6.76 -1.13 -4.65
N PRO A 84 7.95 -1.54 -5.14
CA PRO A 84 8.14 -1.93 -6.54
C PRO A 84 7.28 -3.14 -6.95
N LEU A 85 7.12 -4.12 -6.05
CA LEU A 85 6.27 -5.29 -6.29
C LEU A 85 4.81 -4.87 -6.46
N VAL A 86 4.31 -4.00 -5.59
CA VAL A 86 2.96 -3.42 -5.69
C VAL A 86 2.80 -2.70 -7.03
N SER A 87 3.72 -1.79 -7.37
CA SER A 87 3.65 -1.04 -8.64
C SER A 87 3.57 -1.96 -9.85
N SER A 88 4.35 -3.05 -9.87
CA SER A 88 4.33 -4.04 -10.96
C SER A 88 3.01 -4.78 -11.13
N VAL A 89 2.18 -4.87 -10.07
CA VAL A 89 0.93 -5.63 -10.07
C VAL A 89 -0.27 -4.78 -10.45
N VAL A 90 -0.30 -3.52 -9.99
CA VAL A 90 -1.48 -2.64 -10.14
C VAL A 90 -1.23 -1.42 -11.03
N GLY A 91 0.00 -1.23 -11.54
CA GLY A 91 0.31 -0.19 -12.52
C GLY A 91 0.20 1.24 -11.98
N VAL A 92 0.43 1.45 -10.68
CA VAL A 92 0.36 2.77 -10.04
C VAL A 92 1.75 3.40 -9.90
N PRO A 93 1.84 4.75 -9.82
CA PRO A 93 3.09 5.45 -9.57
C PRO A 93 3.79 4.96 -8.28
N ALA A 94 5.11 5.09 -8.23
CA ALA A 94 5.92 4.62 -7.09
C ALA A 94 5.48 5.22 -5.75
N THR A 95 5.04 6.49 -5.74
CA THR A 95 4.50 7.17 -4.56
C THR A 95 3.21 6.52 -4.07
N THR A 96 2.27 6.21 -4.96
CA THR A 96 1.03 5.48 -4.62
C THR A 96 1.32 4.05 -4.18
N ALA A 97 2.27 3.38 -4.85
CA ALA A 97 2.68 2.01 -4.49
C ALA A 97 3.29 1.95 -3.09
N MET A 98 4.02 2.99 -2.67
CA MET A 98 4.55 3.11 -1.31
C MET A 98 3.44 3.16 -0.26
N ILE A 99 2.37 3.94 -0.49
CA ILE A 99 1.23 4.00 0.44
C ILE A 99 0.61 2.62 0.62
N VAL A 100 0.39 1.90 -0.48
CA VAL A 100 -0.15 0.53 -0.46
C VAL A 100 0.79 -0.43 0.26
N ALA A 101 2.10 -0.36 0.02
CA ALA A 101 3.08 -1.19 0.72
C ALA A 101 3.00 -0.99 2.25
N ILE A 102 2.94 0.27 2.70
CA ILE A 102 2.81 0.61 4.13
C ILE A 102 1.49 0.06 4.70
N ILE A 103 0.38 0.18 3.96
CA ILE A 103 -0.93 -0.38 4.35
C ILE A 103 -0.84 -1.90 4.53
N LEU A 104 -0.23 -2.62 3.58
CA LEU A 104 -0.11 -4.07 3.64
C LEU A 104 0.73 -4.51 4.85
N ILE A 105 1.86 -3.84 5.12
CA ILE A 105 2.71 -4.15 6.27
C ILE A 105 1.96 -3.88 7.58
N LYS A 106 1.32 -2.71 7.74
CA LYS A 106 0.54 -2.35 8.94
C LYS A 106 -0.67 -3.27 9.17
N SER A 107 -1.30 -3.73 8.09
CA SER A 107 -2.43 -4.66 8.15
C SER A 107 -1.98 -6.10 8.46
N GLY A 108 -0.68 -6.39 8.37
CA GLY A 108 -0.06 -7.65 8.75
C GLY A 108 0.20 -8.56 7.55
N LEU A 109 1.36 -8.39 6.90
CA LEU A 109 1.81 -9.28 5.82
C LEU A 109 1.99 -10.73 6.26
N GLU A 110 2.37 -10.97 7.52
CA GLU A 110 2.50 -12.33 8.05
C GLU A 110 1.17 -13.08 8.00
N ARG A 111 0.07 -12.39 8.32
CA ARG A 111 -1.29 -12.94 8.22
C ARG A 111 -1.71 -13.10 6.76
N LEU A 112 -1.41 -12.11 5.92
CA LEU A 112 -1.73 -12.17 4.48
C LEU A 112 -1.03 -13.36 3.79
N CYS A 113 0.24 -13.58 4.12
CA CYS A 113 1.07 -14.62 3.53
C CYS A 113 1.00 -15.97 4.28
N ASN A 114 0.29 -16.02 5.41
CA ASN A 114 0.21 -17.20 6.27
C ASN A 114 1.61 -17.75 6.64
N CYS A 115 2.51 -16.85 7.06
CA CYS A 115 3.86 -17.23 7.44
C CYS A 115 3.85 -18.02 8.76
N PRO A 116 4.64 -19.11 8.88
CA PRO A 116 4.77 -19.88 10.11
C PRO A 116 5.51 -19.12 11.21
#